data_AF-A0AAD5J278-F1
#
_entry.id   AF-A0AAD5J278-F1
#
_cell.length_a   1.000
_cell.length_b   1.000
_cell.length_c   1.000
_cell.angle_alpha   90.00
_cell.angle_beta   90.00
_cell.angle_gamma   90.00
#
_symmetry.space_group_name_H-M   'P 1'
#
loop_
_entity.id
_entity.type
_entity.pdbx_description
1 polymer ?
#
loop_
_entity_poly.entity_id
_entity_poly.type
_entity_poly.pdbx_seq_one_letter_code
_entity_poly.pdbx_strand_id
1 'polypeptide(L)'
;MSSYKNYGSDFNMWMPPKTERDGFWEKVGSGGGGGFLGFNGGLPPNLKEDVTVCKDGSCSYKTVQDAVNAAPNNASSSKFVIGIKEGVYKETVRVPFEKKNVVSYWRWVYGFRSHIQNSAGPDAHQAVAFRSDSDLSVIEDCEFLGNQDTLYAKSLRQFYKKCRIQGNVDFIFGNSAAIFQDCNILIAPRQLNPEHGEKNAVTAHGRTDPSQATGYVFLNCVINGTEEYMKYYNENPKVHSNYLGRPWKEYSRTVFLNSTLEILVNPEGWLLWSGDQALKTLYYGEFGNSGPGSDTSKRVTWSSQIPTDHVDVYSVENFIQGDEWISSSS
;
A
#
# COMPACT_ATOMS: atom_id res chain seq x y z
N MET A 1 2.98 13.73 -20.84
CA MET A 1 1.61 13.74 -20.26
C MET A 1 1.48 14.73 -19.09
N SER A 2 2.44 14.82 -18.15
CA SER A 2 2.41 15.81 -17.06
C SER A 2 2.35 17.27 -17.54
N SER A 3 3.16 17.67 -18.53
CA SER A 3 3.12 19.05 -19.06
C SER A 3 1.78 19.40 -19.70
N TYR A 4 1.12 18.47 -20.40
CA TYR A 4 -0.23 18.69 -20.94
C TYR A 4 -1.28 18.83 -19.83
N LYS A 5 -1.21 18.02 -18.76
CA LYS A 5 -2.10 18.17 -17.60
C LYS A 5 -1.93 19.55 -16.92
N ASN A 6 -0.70 20.04 -16.83
CA ASN A 6 -0.39 21.27 -16.11
C ASN A 6 -0.56 22.55 -16.93
N TYR A 7 -0.24 22.50 -18.23
CA TYR A 7 -0.15 23.66 -19.13
C TYR A 7 -1.05 23.56 -20.36
N GLY A 8 -1.80 22.47 -20.53
CA GLY A 8 -2.70 22.27 -21.67
C GLY A 8 -1.95 22.23 -23.02
N SER A 9 -2.59 22.79 -24.04
CA SER A 9 -2.07 22.87 -25.41
C SER A 9 -1.05 23.99 -25.64
N ASP A 10 -0.71 24.79 -24.62
CA ASP A 10 0.34 25.80 -24.75
C ASP A 10 1.73 25.15 -24.62
N PHE A 11 2.26 24.69 -25.75
CA PHE A 11 3.57 24.03 -25.82
C PHE A 11 4.74 24.92 -25.37
N ASN A 12 4.59 26.25 -25.38
CA ASN A 12 5.67 27.15 -24.95
C ASN A 12 5.88 27.09 -23.43
N MET A 13 4.88 26.63 -22.67
CA MET A 13 4.96 26.46 -21.23
C MET A 13 5.48 25.08 -20.83
N TRP A 14 5.72 24.17 -21.78
CA TRP A 14 6.18 22.82 -21.47
C TRP A 14 7.64 22.84 -21.01
N MET A 15 7.86 22.33 -19.81
CA MET A 15 9.18 22.18 -19.20
C MET A 15 9.51 20.71 -18.94
N PRO A 16 10.80 20.36 -18.70
CA PRO A 16 11.15 19.06 -18.16
C PRO A 16 10.34 18.72 -16.90
N PRO A 17 10.01 17.43 -16.66
CA PRO A 17 9.27 17.03 -15.48
C PRO A 17 9.97 17.50 -14.20
N LYS A 18 9.21 18.15 -13.32
CA LYS A 18 9.65 18.55 -11.99
C LYS A 18 8.98 17.67 -10.94
N THR A 19 9.61 17.59 -9.78
CA THR A 19 9.15 16.84 -8.62
C THR A 19 8.97 17.75 -7.43
N GLU A 20 8.49 17.18 -6.31
CA GLU A 20 8.37 17.88 -5.05
C GLU A 20 9.71 18.43 -4.53
N ARG A 21 10.83 17.81 -4.92
CA ARG A 21 12.19 18.33 -4.65
C ARG A 21 12.48 19.66 -5.32
N ASP A 22 11.85 19.90 -6.47
CA ASP A 22 12.00 21.12 -7.25
C ASP A 22 10.99 22.20 -6.81
N GLY A 23 10.26 21.97 -5.71
CA GLY A 23 9.15 22.80 -5.26
C GLY A 23 7.91 22.70 -6.15
N PHE A 24 7.84 21.69 -7.02
CA PHE A 24 6.68 21.46 -7.88
C PHE A 24 5.69 20.51 -7.20
N TRP A 25 4.43 20.94 -7.13
CA TRP A 25 3.33 20.18 -6.56
C TRP A 25 2.22 20.08 -7.59
N GLU A 26 1.63 18.89 -7.73
CA GLU A 26 0.50 18.70 -8.62
C GLU A 26 -0.68 19.58 -8.18
N LYS A 27 -1.46 20.07 -9.16
CA LYS A 27 -2.61 20.91 -8.86
C LYS A 27 -3.67 20.11 -8.11
N VAL A 28 -4.15 20.68 -7.01
CA VAL A 28 -5.34 20.20 -6.29
C VAL A 28 -6.59 20.66 -7.05
N GLY A 29 -7.58 19.79 -7.21
CA GLY A 29 -8.85 20.09 -7.89
C GLY A 29 -9.63 21.24 -7.23
N SER A 30 -10.51 21.90 -7.99
CA SER A 30 -11.35 23.03 -7.52
C SER A 30 -12.46 22.61 -6.55
N GLY A 31 -12.61 21.32 -6.29
CA GLY A 31 -13.59 20.73 -5.38
C GLY A 31 -13.15 20.83 -3.92
N GLY A 32 -13.26 22.04 -3.36
CA GLY A 32 -13.42 22.26 -1.92
C GLY A 32 -12.31 21.75 -0.99
N GLY A 33 -11.53 22.68 -0.44
CA GLY A 33 -10.84 22.48 0.83
C GLY A 33 -11.84 22.03 1.89
N GLY A 34 -11.78 20.75 2.26
CA GLY A 34 -12.71 20.15 3.21
C GLY A 34 -13.04 18.69 2.91
N GLY A 35 -12.17 17.78 3.35
CA GLY A 35 -12.68 16.59 4.03
C GLY A 35 -12.86 15.29 3.26
N PHE A 36 -12.27 15.07 2.08
CA PHE A 36 -12.09 13.70 1.57
C PHE A 36 -10.82 13.04 2.12
N LEU A 37 -10.66 13.10 3.46
CA LEU A 37 -9.69 12.30 4.20
C LEU A 37 -10.25 10.92 4.59
N GLY A 38 -11.37 10.47 4.00
CA GLY A 38 -11.98 9.19 4.35
C GLY A 38 -13.06 8.76 3.37
N PHE A 39 -12.74 7.85 2.46
CA PHE A 39 -13.77 6.95 1.93
C PHE A 39 -14.25 6.10 3.12
N ASN A 40 -15.54 6.02 3.42
CA ASN A 40 -16.01 5.27 4.60
C ASN A 40 -15.80 3.75 4.48
N GLY A 41 -15.48 3.24 3.28
CA GLY A 41 -15.36 1.82 3.08
C GLY A 41 -16.72 1.14 3.01
N GLY A 42 -16.71 -0.15 2.71
CA GLY A 42 -17.86 -1.03 2.79
C GLY A 42 -18.08 -1.79 1.49
N LEU A 43 -18.18 -3.12 1.61
CA LEU A 43 -18.83 -3.93 0.60
C LEU A 43 -20.29 -3.46 0.48
N PRO A 44 -20.80 -3.16 -0.73
CA PRO A 44 -22.20 -2.86 -0.93
C PRO A 44 -23.10 -3.90 -0.24
N PRO A 45 -24.05 -3.49 0.62
CA PRO A 45 -24.79 -4.40 1.50
C PRO A 45 -25.66 -5.43 0.74
N ASN A 46 -25.94 -5.18 -0.54
CA ASN A 46 -26.77 -6.02 -1.41
C ASN A 46 -25.97 -6.64 -2.59
N LEU A 47 -24.67 -6.93 -2.39
CA LEU A 47 -23.89 -7.68 -3.38
C LEU A 47 -24.49 -9.09 -3.57
N LYS A 48 -25.08 -9.34 -4.73
CA LYS A 48 -25.53 -10.66 -5.15
C LYS A 48 -24.33 -11.44 -5.71
N GLU A 49 -24.07 -12.59 -5.14
CA GLU A 49 -23.02 -13.52 -5.60
C GLU A 49 -23.42 -14.12 -6.94
N ASP A 50 -22.53 -14.06 -7.94
CA ASP A 50 -22.68 -14.80 -9.19
C ASP A 50 -22.29 -16.26 -8.98
N VAL A 51 -21.23 -16.48 -8.21
CA VAL A 51 -20.69 -17.80 -7.89
C VAL A 51 -20.18 -17.86 -6.45
N THR A 52 -20.20 -19.06 -5.88
CA THR A 52 -19.71 -19.30 -4.50
C THR A 52 -18.57 -20.31 -4.48
N VAL A 53 -17.70 -20.20 -3.48
CA VAL A 53 -16.59 -21.13 -3.24
C VAL A 53 -16.71 -21.73 -1.85
N CYS A 54 -16.66 -23.07 -1.76
CA CYS A 54 -16.50 -23.77 -0.48
C CYS A 54 -15.99 -25.20 -0.62
N LYS A 55 -15.37 -25.69 0.46
CA LYS A 55 -14.72 -27.01 0.50
C LYS A 55 -15.69 -28.19 0.58
N ASP A 56 -16.86 -27.99 1.18
CA ASP A 56 -17.84 -29.06 1.43
C ASP A 56 -18.60 -29.51 0.17
N GLY A 57 -18.40 -28.81 -0.96
CA GLY A 57 -19.05 -29.10 -2.24
C GLY A 57 -20.48 -28.55 -2.37
N SER A 58 -20.97 -27.77 -1.41
CA SER A 58 -22.30 -27.12 -1.46
C SER A 58 -22.33 -25.86 -2.33
N CYS A 59 -21.19 -25.39 -2.82
CA CYS A 59 -21.03 -24.15 -3.58
C CYS A 59 -20.79 -24.41 -5.07
N SER A 60 -20.79 -23.34 -5.86
CA SER A 60 -20.50 -23.38 -7.30
C SER A 60 -19.14 -24.02 -7.61
N TYR A 61 -18.11 -23.71 -6.80
CA TYR A 61 -16.74 -24.21 -6.97
C TYR A 61 -16.09 -24.63 -5.65
N LYS A 62 -15.06 -25.48 -5.76
CA LYS A 62 -14.24 -25.93 -4.61
C LYS A 62 -12.96 -25.10 -4.40
N THR A 63 -12.50 -24.42 -5.45
CA THR A 63 -11.28 -23.60 -5.43
C THR A 63 -11.60 -22.16 -5.82
N VAL A 64 -10.79 -21.21 -5.35
CA VAL A 64 -10.91 -19.80 -5.71
C VAL A 64 -10.50 -19.59 -7.17
N GLN A 65 -9.46 -20.28 -7.65
CA GLN A 65 -9.03 -20.17 -9.04
C GLN A 65 -10.13 -20.58 -10.04
N ASP A 66 -10.90 -21.63 -9.77
CA ASP A 66 -11.99 -22.05 -10.66
C ASP A 66 -13.11 -21.00 -10.73
N ALA A 67 -13.44 -20.38 -9.60
CA ALA A 67 -14.42 -19.28 -9.57
C ALA A 67 -13.93 -18.05 -10.34
N VAL A 68 -12.64 -17.71 -10.25
CA VAL A 68 -12.02 -16.64 -11.06
C VAL A 68 -12.07 -16.99 -12.55
N ASN A 69 -11.79 -18.25 -12.91
CA ASN A 69 -11.82 -18.71 -14.30
C ASN A 69 -13.22 -18.62 -14.91
N ALA A 70 -14.26 -18.77 -14.10
CA ALA A 70 -15.66 -18.67 -14.50
C ALA A 70 -16.11 -17.24 -14.84
N ALA A 71 -15.41 -16.21 -14.32
CA ALA A 71 -15.75 -14.83 -14.63
C ALA A 71 -15.61 -14.55 -16.14
N PRO A 72 -16.53 -13.79 -16.76
CA PRO A 72 -16.44 -13.47 -18.19
C PRO A 72 -15.22 -12.62 -18.52
N ASN A 73 -14.62 -12.84 -19.69
CA ASN A 73 -13.52 -12.03 -20.18
C ASN A 73 -14.04 -10.68 -20.70
N ASN A 74 -13.34 -9.60 -20.37
CA ASN A 74 -13.56 -8.23 -20.84
C ASN A 74 -14.98 -7.71 -20.59
N ALA A 75 -15.59 -8.10 -19.47
CA ALA A 75 -16.88 -7.54 -19.05
C ALA A 75 -16.79 -6.01 -18.95
N SER A 76 -17.66 -5.31 -19.70
CA SER A 76 -17.54 -3.87 -19.93
C SER A 76 -18.06 -3.00 -18.78
N SER A 77 -18.92 -3.53 -17.92
CA SER A 77 -19.54 -2.73 -16.83
C SER A 77 -20.08 -3.55 -15.65
N SER A 78 -20.45 -4.82 -15.86
CA SER A 78 -20.95 -5.67 -14.78
C SER A 78 -19.82 -6.19 -13.90
N LYS A 79 -19.98 -6.08 -12.58
CA LYS A 79 -19.14 -6.77 -11.61
C LYS A 79 -19.44 -8.28 -11.65
N PHE A 80 -18.42 -9.12 -11.54
CA PHE A 80 -18.56 -10.55 -11.31
C PHE A 80 -18.19 -10.87 -9.86
N VAL A 81 -19.16 -11.31 -9.06
CA VAL A 81 -19.07 -11.38 -7.61
C VAL A 81 -18.85 -12.82 -7.15
N ILE A 82 -17.72 -13.06 -6.49
CA ILE A 82 -17.31 -14.35 -5.96
C ILE A 82 -17.43 -14.32 -4.43
N GLY A 83 -18.40 -15.06 -3.89
CA GLY A 83 -18.57 -15.26 -2.45
C GLY A 83 -17.78 -16.46 -1.96
N ILE A 84 -16.76 -16.24 -1.13
CA ILE A 84 -15.89 -17.31 -0.63
C ILE A 84 -16.27 -17.63 0.82
N LYS A 85 -16.71 -18.85 1.10
CA LYS A 85 -16.99 -19.29 2.47
C LYS A 85 -15.69 -19.47 3.26
N GLU A 86 -15.79 -19.36 4.58
CA GLU A 86 -14.68 -19.59 5.49
C GLU A 86 -13.91 -20.90 5.21
N GLY A 87 -12.59 -20.84 5.32
CA GLY A 87 -11.71 -21.98 5.10
C GLY A 87 -10.32 -21.59 4.64
N VAL A 88 -9.37 -22.52 4.81
CA VAL A 88 -7.97 -22.35 4.35
C VAL A 88 -7.81 -22.92 2.93
N TYR A 89 -7.72 -22.06 1.93
CA TYR A 89 -7.52 -22.47 0.53
C TYR A 89 -6.03 -22.46 0.19
N LYS A 90 -5.42 -23.64 0.02
CA LYS A 90 -4.00 -23.79 -0.31
C LYS A 90 -3.81 -23.76 -1.82
N GLU A 91 -3.79 -22.56 -2.38
CA GLU A 91 -3.67 -22.34 -3.83
C GLU A 91 -2.93 -21.04 -4.14
N THR A 92 -2.37 -20.94 -5.36
CA THR A 92 -1.91 -19.67 -5.93
C THR A 92 -2.97 -19.21 -6.90
N VAL A 93 -3.62 -18.08 -6.60
CA VAL A 93 -4.69 -17.51 -7.43
C VAL A 93 -4.12 -16.43 -8.35
N ARG A 94 -4.48 -16.50 -9.63
CA ARG A 94 -4.19 -15.47 -10.62
C ARG A 94 -5.48 -14.96 -11.24
N VAL A 95 -5.67 -13.64 -11.17
CA VAL A 95 -6.68 -12.91 -11.95
C VAL A 95 -5.98 -12.34 -13.19
N PRO A 96 -6.14 -12.93 -14.38
CA PRO A 96 -5.49 -12.43 -15.59
C PRO A 96 -6.16 -11.15 -16.11
N PHE A 97 -5.48 -10.42 -17.00
CA PHE A 97 -5.88 -9.06 -17.40
C PHE A 97 -7.24 -9.00 -18.10
N GLU A 98 -7.67 -10.11 -18.70
CA GLU A 98 -8.98 -10.24 -19.34
C GLU A 98 -10.11 -10.32 -18.32
N LYS A 99 -9.85 -10.71 -17.06
CA LYS A 99 -10.87 -10.84 -16.00
C LYS A 99 -11.07 -9.48 -15.30
N LYS A 100 -11.77 -8.58 -15.99
CA LYS A 100 -12.10 -7.24 -15.48
C LYS A 100 -13.28 -7.28 -14.51
N ASN A 101 -13.31 -6.33 -13.56
CA ASN A 101 -14.43 -6.12 -12.63
C ASN A 101 -14.78 -7.34 -11.75
N VAL A 102 -13.79 -8.18 -11.41
CA VAL A 102 -13.98 -9.28 -10.45
C VAL A 102 -13.97 -8.72 -9.04
N VAL A 103 -14.98 -9.09 -8.25
CA VAL A 103 -15.08 -8.78 -6.82
C VAL A 103 -15.06 -10.10 -6.06
N SER A 104 -14.09 -10.27 -5.17
CA SER A 104 -14.00 -11.43 -4.30
C SER A 104 -14.08 -10.98 -2.85
N TYR A 105 -14.92 -11.63 -2.05
CA TYR A 105 -14.97 -11.41 -0.61
C TYR A 105 -15.11 -12.71 0.16
N TRP A 106 -14.53 -12.73 1.36
CA TRP A 106 -14.61 -13.86 2.28
C TRP A 106 -15.69 -13.60 3.31
N ARG A 107 -16.68 -14.48 3.38
CA ARG A 107 -17.75 -14.39 4.39
C ARG A 107 -17.37 -15.22 5.60
N TRP A 108 -17.34 -14.56 6.76
CA TRP A 108 -17.22 -15.18 8.07
C TRP A 108 -18.47 -14.88 8.92
N VAL A 109 -18.72 -15.67 9.96
CA VAL A 109 -19.92 -15.56 10.81
C VAL A 109 -20.06 -14.16 11.43
N TYR A 110 -18.96 -13.45 11.68
CA TYR A 110 -18.98 -12.12 12.29
C TYR A 110 -18.49 -10.99 11.36
N GLY A 111 -18.37 -11.22 10.05
CA GLY A 111 -17.99 -10.16 9.12
C GLY A 111 -17.29 -10.64 7.84
N PHE A 112 -16.60 -9.71 7.18
CA PHE A 112 -15.82 -9.97 5.97
C PHE A 112 -14.35 -9.68 6.24
N ARG A 113 -13.52 -10.73 6.26
CA ARG A 113 -12.06 -10.57 6.37
C ARG A 113 -11.38 -11.69 5.59
N SER A 114 -10.41 -11.32 4.77
CA SER A 114 -9.63 -12.26 3.97
C SER A 114 -8.17 -12.27 4.40
N HIS A 115 -7.59 -13.45 4.60
CA HIS A 115 -6.16 -13.60 4.89
C HIS A 115 -5.45 -14.15 3.65
N ILE A 116 -4.48 -13.40 3.13
CA ILE A 116 -3.64 -13.79 2.00
C ILE A 116 -2.21 -13.92 2.54
N GLN A 117 -1.70 -15.13 2.54
CA GLN A 117 -0.44 -15.46 3.20
C GLN A 117 0.54 -16.15 2.25
N ASN A 118 1.80 -15.72 2.32
CA ASN A 118 2.93 -16.55 1.90
C ASN A 118 3.63 -17.09 3.15
N SER A 119 3.69 -18.42 3.29
CA SER A 119 4.26 -19.10 4.46
C SER A 119 5.74 -19.44 4.29
N ALA A 120 6.41 -18.93 3.25
CA ALA A 120 7.86 -19.03 3.16
C ALA A 120 8.47 -18.32 4.37
N GLY A 121 9.30 -19.05 5.12
CA GLY A 121 9.99 -18.52 6.31
C GLY A 121 10.92 -17.36 5.94
N PRO A 122 11.42 -16.61 6.93
CA PRO A 122 12.16 -15.39 6.64
C PRO A 122 13.55 -15.65 6.03
N ASP A 123 14.06 -16.88 6.11
CA ASP A 123 15.28 -17.33 5.42
C ASP A 123 15.08 -17.60 3.91
N ALA A 124 13.83 -17.60 3.42
CA ALA A 124 13.51 -17.86 2.02
C ALA A 124 13.81 -16.67 1.09
N HIS A 125 14.29 -15.55 1.63
CA HIS A 125 14.40 -14.27 0.94
C HIS A 125 13.02 -13.80 0.41
N GLN A 126 12.94 -13.27 -0.82
CA GLN A 126 11.72 -12.68 -1.37
C GLN A 126 10.58 -13.71 -1.49
N ALA A 127 9.44 -13.41 -0.88
CA ALA A 127 8.27 -14.27 -0.92
C ALA A 127 6.96 -13.48 -0.87
N VAL A 128 6.46 -13.12 -2.06
CA VAL A 128 5.25 -12.30 -2.21
C VAL A 128 4.00 -13.05 -1.76
N ALA A 129 3.19 -12.42 -0.90
CA ALA A 129 1.86 -12.89 -0.52
C ALA A 129 0.79 -12.37 -1.48
N PHE A 130 0.86 -11.09 -1.85
CA PHE A 130 -0.08 -10.48 -2.79
C PHE A 130 0.63 -9.56 -3.76
N ARG A 131 0.22 -9.63 -5.03
CA ARG A 131 0.68 -8.74 -6.09
C ARG A 131 -0.52 -8.15 -6.80
N SER A 132 -0.52 -6.83 -6.98
CA SER A 132 -1.49 -6.14 -7.83
C SER A 132 -0.78 -5.32 -8.90
N ASP A 133 -1.16 -5.57 -10.16
CA ASP A 133 -0.93 -4.72 -11.32
C ASP A 133 -2.24 -4.32 -12.00
N SER A 134 -3.34 -4.30 -11.23
CA SER A 134 -4.66 -3.87 -11.66
C SER A 134 -4.89 -2.39 -11.35
N ASP A 135 -5.46 -1.64 -12.30
CA ASP A 135 -5.88 -0.25 -12.09
C ASP A 135 -7.22 -0.21 -11.35
N LEU A 136 -7.51 0.91 -10.68
CA LEU A 136 -8.78 1.15 -10.00
C LEU A 136 -9.16 0.04 -9.00
N SER A 137 -8.17 -0.51 -8.31
CA SER A 137 -8.37 -1.65 -7.41
C SER A 137 -8.59 -1.20 -5.98
N VAL A 138 -9.70 -1.64 -5.39
CA VAL A 138 -10.02 -1.46 -3.97
C VAL A 138 -9.74 -2.77 -3.23
N ILE A 139 -8.93 -2.68 -2.18
CA ILE A 139 -8.63 -3.76 -1.25
C ILE A 139 -9.04 -3.27 0.13
N GLU A 140 -10.05 -3.89 0.72
CA GLU A 140 -10.60 -3.47 2.00
C GLU A 140 -10.73 -4.64 2.97
N ASP A 141 -10.35 -4.40 4.23
CA ASP A 141 -10.46 -5.38 5.33
C ASP A 141 -9.72 -6.71 5.02
N CYS A 142 -8.57 -6.59 4.37
CA CYS A 142 -7.69 -7.70 4.04
C CYS A 142 -6.46 -7.76 4.96
N GLU A 143 -6.00 -8.97 5.25
CA GLU A 143 -4.71 -9.22 5.88
C GLU A 143 -3.71 -9.81 4.89
N PHE A 144 -2.55 -9.19 4.79
CA PHE A 144 -1.41 -9.66 3.99
C PHE A 144 -0.30 -10.11 4.91
N LEU A 145 0.00 -11.41 4.91
CA LEU A 145 0.96 -12.02 5.83
C LEU A 145 2.15 -12.57 5.05
N GLY A 146 3.34 -12.10 5.35
CA GLY A 146 4.57 -12.56 4.73
C GLY A 146 5.80 -12.10 5.50
N ASN A 147 6.96 -12.21 4.86
CA ASN A 147 8.25 -11.81 5.39
C ASN A 147 8.84 -10.70 4.49
N GLN A 148 9.85 -11.05 3.69
CA GLN A 148 10.41 -10.14 2.70
C GLN A 148 9.48 -10.07 1.49
N ASP A 149 9.24 -8.86 0.98
CA ASP A 149 8.43 -8.58 -0.21
C ASP A 149 6.94 -9.01 -0.09
N THR A 150 6.32 -8.94 1.10
CA THR A 150 4.93 -9.39 1.34
C THR A 150 3.91 -8.86 0.31
N LEU A 151 3.87 -7.54 0.11
CA LEU A 151 2.90 -6.84 -0.72
C LEU A 151 3.60 -6.16 -1.90
N TYR A 152 3.39 -6.71 -3.08
CA TYR A 152 3.86 -6.14 -4.34
C TYR A 152 2.77 -5.26 -4.98
N ALA A 153 2.68 -4.01 -4.54
CA ALA A 153 1.85 -2.98 -5.16
C ALA A 153 2.54 -2.48 -6.45
N LYS A 154 2.50 -3.32 -7.49
CA LYS A 154 3.42 -3.24 -8.63
C LYS A 154 3.23 -2.00 -9.50
N SER A 155 2.00 -1.68 -9.90
CA SER A 155 1.72 -0.61 -10.87
C SER A 155 0.27 -0.14 -10.83
N LEU A 156 -0.03 1.00 -11.46
CA LEU A 156 -1.38 1.58 -11.63
C LEU A 156 -1.98 2.09 -10.31
N ARG A 157 -3.26 2.47 -10.29
CA ARG A 157 -3.91 3.08 -9.11
C ARG A 157 -4.53 2.03 -8.20
N GLN A 158 -4.22 2.10 -6.92
CA GLN A 158 -4.62 1.10 -5.93
C GLN A 158 -5.02 1.79 -4.62
N PHE A 159 -6.05 1.28 -3.96
CA PHE A 159 -6.53 1.78 -2.69
C PHE A 159 -6.68 0.64 -1.68
N TYR A 160 -5.92 0.73 -0.59
CA TYR A 160 -5.92 -0.23 0.51
C TYR A 160 -6.54 0.41 1.75
N LYS A 161 -7.67 -0.10 2.22
CA LYS A 161 -8.38 0.46 3.37
C LYS A 161 -8.55 -0.54 4.49
N LYS A 162 -8.32 -0.13 5.74
CA LYS A 162 -8.52 -0.98 6.94
C LYS A 162 -7.79 -2.32 6.85
N CYS A 163 -6.66 -2.36 6.13
CA CYS A 163 -5.91 -3.58 5.91
C CYS A 163 -4.87 -3.78 7.03
N ARG A 164 -4.52 -5.04 7.29
CA ARG A 164 -3.34 -5.41 8.10
C ARG A 164 -2.25 -5.92 7.16
N ILE A 165 -1.08 -5.29 7.17
CA ILE A 165 0.03 -5.68 6.30
C ILE A 165 1.23 -6.03 7.19
N GLN A 166 1.70 -7.27 7.10
CA GLN A 166 2.76 -7.80 7.95
C GLN A 166 3.97 -8.25 7.12
N GLY A 167 5.18 -7.84 7.52
CA GLY A 167 6.43 -8.31 6.91
C GLY A 167 7.67 -7.72 7.58
N ASN A 168 8.83 -7.84 6.94
CA ASN A 168 10.11 -7.37 7.51
C ASN A 168 10.93 -6.48 6.55
N VAL A 169 11.44 -7.03 5.46
CA VAL A 169 12.29 -6.31 4.49
C VAL A 169 11.46 -5.96 3.28
N ASP A 170 11.39 -4.68 2.95
CA ASP A 170 10.76 -4.16 1.73
C ASP A 170 9.34 -4.68 1.52
N PHE A 171 8.62 -4.91 2.62
CA PHE A 171 7.41 -5.73 2.58
C PHE A 171 6.20 -5.01 1.94
N ILE A 172 6.33 -3.72 1.63
CA ILE A 172 5.46 -2.97 0.71
C ILE A 172 6.34 -2.35 -0.37
N PHE A 173 6.32 -2.91 -1.59
CA PHE A 173 7.23 -2.52 -2.66
C PHE A 173 6.57 -2.54 -4.04
N GLY A 174 7.19 -1.86 -5.01
CA GLY A 174 6.61 -1.64 -6.34
C GLY A 174 6.58 -0.17 -6.76
N ASN A 175 5.78 0.15 -7.78
CA ASN A 175 5.71 1.47 -8.40
C ASN A 175 4.26 1.85 -8.76
N SER A 176 3.28 1.44 -7.96
CA SER A 176 1.89 1.89 -8.12
C SER A 176 1.70 3.32 -7.60
N ALA A 177 0.60 3.95 -7.97
CA ALA A 177 0.03 5.05 -7.20
C ALA A 177 -0.90 4.41 -6.18
N ALA A 178 -0.42 4.19 -4.95
CA ALA A 178 -1.17 3.49 -3.92
C ALA A 178 -1.37 4.34 -2.67
N ILE A 179 -2.60 4.33 -2.16
CA ILE A 179 -2.94 4.89 -0.85
C ILE A 179 -3.30 3.75 0.09
N PHE A 180 -2.69 3.77 1.26
CA PHE A 180 -2.99 2.93 2.41
C PHE A 180 -3.69 3.81 3.44
N GLN A 181 -4.96 3.55 3.71
CA GLN A 181 -5.78 4.32 4.63
C GLN A 181 -6.30 3.46 5.78
N ASP A 182 -6.16 3.96 7.02
CA ASP A 182 -6.61 3.26 8.23
C ASP A 182 -5.98 1.87 8.39
N CYS A 183 -4.77 1.66 7.85
CA CYS A 183 -4.12 0.36 7.83
C CYS A 183 -3.21 0.17 9.06
N ASN A 184 -3.11 -1.08 9.51
CA ASN A 184 -2.12 -1.51 10.49
C ASN A 184 -0.92 -2.13 9.75
N ILE A 185 0.23 -1.48 9.86
CA ILE A 185 1.48 -1.86 9.20
C ILE A 185 2.40 -2.45 10.28
N LEU A 186 2.64 -3.76 10.20
CA LEU A 186 3.24 -4.53 11.28
C LEU A 186 4.56 -5.17 10.87
N ILE A 187 5.63 -4.77 11.55
CA ILE A 187 6.95 -5.38 11.39
C ILE A 187 6.98 -6.72 12.14
N ALA A 188 7.33 -7.78 11.42
CA ALA A 188 7.46 -9.13 11.95
C ALA A 188 8.94 -9.53 12.09
N PRO A 189 9.25 -10.54 12.94
CA PRO A 189 10.60 -11.06 13.04
C PRO A 189 11.13 -11.55 11.69
N ARG A 190 12.41 -11.24 11.42
CA ARG A 190 13.19 -11.71 10.27
C ARG A 190 14.03 -12.93 10.61
N GLN A 191 14.35 -13.20 11.86
CA GLN A 191 15.16 -14.35 12.24
C GLN A 191 14.44 -15.16 13.32
N LEU A 192 14.58 -16.49 13.24
CA LEU A 192 14.10 -17.39 14.28
C LEU A 192 14.84 -17.18 15.63
N ASN A 193 15.99 -16.48 15.61
CA ASN A 193 16.79 -16.09 16.79
C ASN A 193 17.54 -14.76 16.52
N PRO A 194 16.96 -13.58 16.83
CA PRO A 194 17.49 -12.28 16.44
C PRO A 194 18.67 -11.77 17.30
N GLU A 195 19.59 -12.63 17.76
CA GLU A 195 20.70 -12.22 18.65
C GLU A 195 21.57 -11.08 18.07
N HIS A 196 21.60 -10.95 16.74
CA HIS A 196 22.34 -9.92 16.02
C HIS A 196 21.47 -8.75 15.55
N GLY A 197 20.19 -8.76 15.91
CA GLY A 197 19.23 -7.75 15.53
C GLY A 197 18.77 -7.85 14.09
N GLU A 198 17.92 -6.91 13.71
CA GLU A 198 17.27 -6.91 12.41
C GLU A 198 17.24 -5.51 11.83
N LYS A 199 17.44 -5.42 10.52
CA LYS A 199 17.25 -4.18 9.77
C LYS A 199 16.08 -4.36 8.83
N ASN A 200 15.01 -3.63 9.11
CA ASN A 200 13.73 -3.72 8.42
C ASN A 200 13.40 -2.39 7.74
N ALA A 201 12.75 -2.46 6.60
CA ALA A 201 12.25 -1.30 5.87
C ALA A 201 10.81 -1.57 5.47
N VAL A 202 9.89 -0.70 5.90
CA VAL A 202 8.47 -0.85 5.60
C VAL A 202 8.23 -0.75 4.10
N THR A 203 8.83 0.25 3.44
CA THR A 203 8.64 0.45 2.00
C THR A 203 9.92 0.39 1.17
N ALA A 204 9.75 -0.04 -0.08
CA ALA A 204 10.75 0.06 -1.13
C ALA A 204 10.09 0.54 -2.45
N HIS A 205 9.75 1.83 -2.51
CA HIS A 205 9.09 2.40 -3.69
C HIS A 205 10.06 2.54 -4.88
N GLY A 206 9.54 2.24 -6.06
CA GLY A 206 10.30 1.94 -7.27
C GLY A 206 10.09 2.92 -8.42
N ARG A 207 9.76 4.19 -8.16
CA ARG A 207 9.63 5.21 -9.22
C ARG A 207 10.98 5.48 -9.89
N THR A 208 11.02 5.27 -11.21
CA THR A 208 12.25 5.41 -12.02
C THR A 208 12.30 6.70 -12.81
N ASP A 209 11.16 7.37 -13.01
CA ASP A 209 11.04 8.55 -13.86
C ASP A 209 10.22 9.63 -13.14
N PRO A 210 10.67 10.91 -13.12
CA PRO A 210 10.00 11.99 -12.42
C PRO A 210 8.62 12.34 -12.98
N SER A 211 8.33 11.95 -14.23
CA SER A 211 7.02 12.15 -14.86
C SER A 211 5.98 11.11 -14.44
N GLN A 212 6.38 10.05 -13.73
CA GLN A 212 5.45 9.06 -13.18
C GLN A 212 4.73 9.64 -11.96
N ALA A 213 3.41 9.71 -12.04
CA ALA A 213 2.53 10.10 -10.93
C ALA A 213 2.31 8.94 -9.94
N THR A 214 3.35 8.16 -9.64
CA THR A 214 3.32 6.99 -8.75
C THR A 214 3.98 7.30 -7.40
N GLY A 215 3.63 6.55 -6.37
CA GLY A 215 4.07 6.82 -5.00
C GLY A 215 3.21 6.07 -4.00
N TYR A 216 3.73 5.92 -2.79
CA TYR A 216 2.99 5.37 -1.67
C TYR A 216 2.58 6.46 -0.70
N VAL A 217 1.30 6.48 -0.35
CA VAL A 217 0.72 7.39 0.64
C VAL A 217 0.15 6.54 1.77
N PHE A 218 0.64 6.76 2.99
CA PHE A 218 0.09 6.17 4.20
C PHE A 218 -0.69 7.26 4.93
N LEU A 219 -2.00 7.09 5.05
CA LEU A 219 -2.92 8.06 5.62
C LEU A 219 -3.64 7.45 6.82
N ASN A 220 -3.50 8.04 8.00
CA ASN A 220 -4.11 7.53 9.23
C ASN A 220 -3.76 6.05 9.51
N CYS A 221 -2.52 5.65 9.22
CA CYS A 221 -2.05 4.30 9.47
C CYS A 221 -1.38 4.20 10.85
N VAL A 222 -1.27 2.97 11.37
CA VAL A 222 -0.44 2.67 12.54
C VAL A 222 0.76 1.85 12.07
N ILE A 223 1.97 2.32 12.36
CA ILE A 223 3.22 1.62 12.08
C ILE A 223 3.71 1.05 13.40
N ASN A 224 3.62 -0.28 13.55
CA ASN A 224 4.01 -0.99 14.77
C ASN A 224 4.76 -2.30 14.45
N GLY A 225 5.16 -3.06 15.47
CA GLY A 225 5.58 -4.45 15.37
C GLY A 225 4.42 -5.42 15.64
N THR A 226 4.54 -6.67 15.18
CA THR A 226 3.71 -7.76 15.68
C THR A 226 3.96 -7.96 17.18
N GLU A 227 3.02 -8.59 17.90
CA GLU A 227 3.21 -8.90 19.33
C GLU A 227 4.49 -9.70 19.59
N GLU A 228 4.81 -10.62 18.68
CA GLU A 228 6.04 -11.41 18.72
C GLU A 228 7.28 -10.54 18.52
N TYR A 229 7.29 -9.68 17.50
CA TYR A 229 8.41 -8.76 17.25
C TYR A 229 8.64 -7.81 18.43
N MET A 230 7.57 -7.30 19.03
CA MET A 230 7.66 -6.38 20.15
C MET A 230 8.25 -7.01 21.40
N LYS A 231 8.14 -8.34 21.58
CA LYS A 231 8.86 -9.04 22.67
C LYS A 231 10.37 -8.91 22.48
N TYR A 232 10.88 -9.27 21.30
CA TYR A 232 12.31 -9.14 20.98
C TYR A 232 12.79 -7.68 21.03
N TYR A 233 11.99 -6.77 20.45
CA TYR A 233 12.30 -5.33 20.48
C TYR A 233 12.47 -4.83 21.91
N ASN A 234 11.55 -5.17 22.82
CA ASN A 234 11.60 -4.69 24.20
C ASN A 234 12.74 -5.31 25.02
N GLU A 235 13.18 -6.53 24.68
CA GLU A 235 14.34 -7.18 25.32
C GLU A 235 15.65 -6.46 24.99
N ASN A 236 15.86 -6.06 23.72
CA ASN A 236 17.06 -5.34 23.32
C ASN A 236 16.81 -4.37 22.13
N PRO A 237 16.24 -3.19 22.36
CA PRO A 237 15.89 -2.26 21.27
C PRO A 237 17.07 -1.85 20.38
N LYS A 238 18.30 -1.88 20.91
CA LYS A 238 19.50 -1.38 20.22
C LYS A 238 19.93 -2.21 19.03
N VAL A 239 19.52 -3.49 18.96
CA VAL A 239 19.86 -4.38 17.84
C VAL A 239 18.79 -4.34 16.75
N HIS A 240 17.60 -3.83 17.05
CA HIS A 240 16.50 -3.75 16.11
C HIS A 240 16.44 -2.37 15.46
N SER A 241 16.55 -2.32 14.14
CA SER A 241 16.50 -1.09 13.36
C SER A 241 15.37 -1.13 12.35
N ASN A 242 14.39 -0.25 12.50
CA ASN A 242 13.21 -0.21 11.65
C ASN A 242 13.06 1.16 11.00
N TYR A 243 12.85 1.15 9.69
CA TYR A 243 12.77 2.36 8.88
C TYR A 243 11.45 2.38 8.10
N LEU A 244 10.92 3.58 7.90
CA LEU A 244 9.72 3.86 7.10
C LEU A 244 9.89 3.43 5.65
N GLY A 245 11.12 3.43 5.13
CA GLY A 245 11.42 2.89 3.81
C GLY A 245 12.84 3.17 3.32
N ARG A 246 13.14 2.67 2.12
CA ARG A 246 14.42 2.89 1.40
C ARG A 246 14.23 2.96 -0.12
N PRO A 247 15.01 3.78 -0.85
CA PRO A 247 14.71 4.11 -2.24
C PRO A 247 15.16 3.01 -3.19
N TRP A 248 14.25 2.11 -3.58
CA TRP A 248 14.58 1.05 -4.55
C TRP A 248 15.00 1.62 -5.91
N LYS A 249 14.45 2.79 -6.28
CA LYS A 249 14.74 3.50 -7.53
C LYS A 249 14.94 4.99 -7.32
N GLU A 250 15.55 5.63 -8.32
CA GLU A 250 16.07 7.01 -8.28
C GLU A 250 15.05 8.05 -7.82
N TYR A 251 13.80 7.96 -8.25
CA TYR A 251 12.76 8.94 -7.92
C TYR A 251 11.78 8.42 -6.87
N SER A 252 12.21 7.48 -6.01
CA SER A 252 11.37 6.87 -4.96
C SER A 252 10.52 7.91 -4.23
N ARG A 253 9.24 7.60 -3.98
CA ARG A 253 8.27 8.53 -3.42
C ARG A 253 7.38 7.80 -2.43
N THR A 254 7.50 8.15 -1.16
CA THR A 254 6.71 7.58 -0.07
C THR A 254 6.38 8.69 0.92
N VAL A 255 5.14 8.77 1.37
CA VAL A 255 4.70 9.76 2.36
C VAL A 255 3.87 9.13 3.47
N PHE A 256 4.03 9.63 4.70
CA PHE A 256 3.25 9.26 5.87
C PHE A 256 2.54 10.49 6.43
N LEU A 257 1.21 10.49 6.41
CA LEU A 257 0.36 11.59 6.84
C LEU A 257 -0.57 11.14 7.96
N ASN A 258 -0.65 11.94 9.02
CA ASN A 258 -1.54 11.75 10.17
C ASN A 258 -1.50 10.32 10.73
N SER A 259 -0.33 9.67 10.66
CA SER A 259 -0.15 8.28 11.05
C SER A 259 0.50 8.19 12.42
N THR A 260 0.23 7.11 13.15
CA THR A 260 0.91 6.81 14.41
C THR A 260 2.19 6.02 14.13
N LEU A 261 3.33 6.61 14.44
CA LEU A 261 4.64 5.97 14.40
C LEU A 261 5.01 5.53 15.81
N GLU A 262 5.01 4.22 16.05
CA GLU A 262 5.34 3.65 17.36
C GLU A 262 6.86 3.68 17.63
N ILE A 263 7.24 3.39 18.87
CA ILE A 263 8.58 3.60 19.42
C ILE A 263 9.70 2.87 18.66
N LEU A 264 9.35 1.83 17.91
CA LEU A 264 10.30 1.02 17.15
C LEU A 264 10.85 1.70 15.89
N VAL A 265 10.25 2.80 15.44
CA VAL A 265 10.73 3.55 14.26
C VAL A 265 12.00 4.30 14.63
N ASN A 266 13.09 4.04 13.92
CA ASN A 266 14.37 4.69 14.17
C ASN A 266 14.26 6.22 14.05
N PRO A 267 14.98 7.01 14.87
CA PRO A 267 14.96 8.48 14.79
C PRO A 267 15.35 9.03 13.40
N GLU A 268 16.23 8.33 12.69
CA GLU A 268 16.63 8.63 11.31
C GLU A 268 15.44 8.53 10.31
N GLY A 269 14.45 7.72 10.63
CA GLY A 269 13.21 7.48 9.89
C GLY A 269 13.39 6.65 8.63
N TRP A 270 14.42 6.93 7.83
CA TRP A 270 14.57 6.41 6.48
C TRP A 270 15.96 5.79 6.28
N LEU A 271 16.03 4.75 5.45
CA LEU A 271 17.24 3.97 5.22
C LEU A 271 17.79 4.21 3.81
N LEU A 272 19.12 4.26 3.69
CA LEU A 272 19.82 4.31 2.41
C LEU A 272 19.63 3.00 1.64
N TRP A 273 19.53 3.08 0.31
CA TRP A 273 19.60 1.90 -0.55
C TRP A 273 21.05 1.43 -0.72
N SER A 274 21.88 2.29 -1.31
CA SER A 274 23.32 2.11 -1.47
C SER A 274 23.98 3.46 -1.74
N GLY A 275 25.02 3.82 -0.98
CA GLY A 275 25.72 5.10 -1.14
C GLY A 275 24.79 6.31 -1.05
N ASP A 276 24.98 7.27 -1.96
CA ASP A 276 24.17 8.49 -2.10
C ASP A 276 23.10 8.41 -3.21
N GLN A 277 22.81 7.20 -3.70
CA GLN A 277 21.80 6.96 -4.74
C GLN A 277 20.43 7.54 -4.34
N ALA A 278 19.73 8.15 -5.30
CA ALA A 278 18.39 8.73 -5.15
C ALA A 278 18.26 9.91 -4.18
N LEU A 279 19.26 10.24 -3.35
CA LEU A 279 19.08 11.20 -2.24
C LEU A 279 18.76 12.63 -2.69
N LYS A 280 19.10 12.97 -3.93
CA LYS A 280 18.82 14.28 -4.54
C LYS A 280 17.46 14.35 -5.25
N THR A 281 16.83 13.21 -5.50
CA THR A 281 15.74 13.04 -6.47
C THR A 281 14.50 12.37 -5.86
N LEU A 282 14.68 11.53 -4.83
CA LEU A 282 13.59 10.92 -4.07
C LEU A 282 12.75 11.98 -3.33
N TYR A 283 11.53 11.63 -2.98
CA TYR A 283 10.67 12.41 -2.09
C TYR A 283 10.09 11.55 -0.96
N TYR A 284 10.67 11.67 0.23
CA TYR A 284 10.22 11.02 1.46
C TYR A 284 9.66 12.04 2.43
N GLY A 285 8.34 12.06 2.56
CA GLY A 285 7.60 13.11 3.25
C GLY A 285 6.87 12.63 4.49
N GLU A 286 6.86 13.44 5.55
CA GLU A 286 6.05 13.24 6.74
C GLU A 286 5.18 14.48 7.02
N PHE A 287 3.95 14.29 7.51
CA PHE A 287 3.07 15.38 7.95
C PHE A 287 2.12 14.92 9.06
N GLY A 288 2.02 15.68 10.15
CA GLY A 288 1.01 15.45 11.19
C GLY A 288 1.08 14.09 11.89
N ASN A 289 2.18 13.35 11.76
CA ASN A 289 2.35 12.06 12.42
C ASN A 289 2.45 12.22 13.93
N SER A 290 1.94 11.24 14.67
CA SER A 290 1.96 11.19 16.14
C SER A 290 2.62 9.92 16.65
N GLY A 291 2.78 9.81 17.97
CA GLY A 291 3.35 8.64 18.63
C GLY A 291 4.85 8.77 18.93
N PRO A 292 5.41 7.85 19.72
CA PRO A 292 6.78 7.97 20.22
C PRO A 292 7.88 7.89 19.13
N GLY A 293 7.58 7.32 17.96
CA GLY A 293 8.48 7.28 16.80
C GLY A 293 8.36 8.47 15.85
N SER A 294 7.51 9.47 16.14
CA SER A 294 7.22 10.58 15.24
C SER A 294 8.11 11.81 15.39
N ASP A 295 9.07 11.82 16.32
CA ASP A 295 10.02 12.93 16.46
C ASP A 295 10.90 13.06 15.21
N THR A 296 10.79 14.18 14.51
CA THR A 296 11.50 14.44 13.26
C THR A 296 12.86 15.12 13.46
N SER A 297 13.24 15.50 14.69
CA SER A 297 14.45 16.28 14.99
C SER A 297 15.76 15.60 14.58
N LYS A 298 15.75 14.27 14.45
CA LYS A 298 16.90 13.43 14.07
C LYS A 298 16.72 12.72 12.73
N ARG A 299 15.69 13.06 11.97
CA ARG A 299 15.48 12.48 10.64
C ARG A 299 16.68 12.78 9.77
N VAL A 300 16.95 11.86 8.84
CA VAL A 300 17.95 12.08 7.81
C VAL A 300 17.70 13.41 7.09
N THR A 301 18.77 14.15 6.80
CA THR A 301 18.70 15.51 6.21
C THR A 301 18.11 15.55 4.81
N TRP A 302 18.06 14.40 4.14
CA TRP A 302 17.44 14.22 2.83
C TRP A 302 15.96 13.79 2.91
N SER A 303 15.35 13.65 4.09
CA SER A 303 13.89 13.54 4.19
C SER A 303 13.22 14.92 4.10
N SER A 304 11.89 14.97 4.10
CA SER A 304 11.14 16.22 3.96
C SER A 304 9.94 16.25 4.90
N GLN A 305 9.58 17.45 5.37
CA GLN A 305 8.27 17.71 5.95
C GLN A 305 7.38 18.26 4.82
N ILE A 306 6.19 17.70 4.66
CA ILE A 306 5.26 18.17 3.61
C ILE A 306 4.71 19.53 4.08
N PRO A 307 4.80 20.61 3.27
CA PRO A 307 4.18 21.87 3.64
C PRO A 307 2.65 21.73 3.75
N THR A 308 2.04 22.40 4.73
CA THR A 308 0.60 22.31 5.00
C THR A 308 -0.26 22.56 3.76
N ASP A 309 0.11 23.53 2.93
CA ASP A 309 -0.61 23.90 1.71
C ASP A 309 -0.55 22.84 0.59
N HIS A 310 0.23 21.78 0.77
CA HIS A 310 0.45 20.72 -0.23
C HIS A 310 0.02 19.32 0.24
N VAL A 311 -0.48 19.20 1.47
CA VAL A 311 -0.96 17.94 2.04
C VAL A 311 -2.04 17.30 1.17
N ASP A 312 -2.96 18.12 0.65
CA ASP A 312 -4.12 17.64 -0.13
C ASP A 312 -3.74 17.00 -1.47
N VAL A 313 -2.52 17.23 -1.99
CA VAL A 313 -1.99 16.52 -3.16
C VAL A 313 -1.97 15.01 -2.94
N TYR A 314 -1.82 14.57 -1.69
CA TYR A 314 -1.77 13.16 -1.31
C TYR A 314 -3.13 12.60 -0.85
N SER A 315 -4.22 13.34 -1.00
CA SER A 315 -5.58 12.83 -0.71
C SER A 315 -6.03 11.75 -1.71
N VAL A 316 -7.07 11.00 -1.34
CA VAL A 316 -7.67 9.96 -2.20
C VAL A 316 -8.16 10.52 -3.53
N GLU A 317 -8.83 11.66 -3.49
CA GLU A 317 -9.28 12.40 -4.65
C GLU A 317 -8.10 12.84 -5.52
N ASN A 318 -7.13 13.56 -4.98
CA ASN A 318 -6.12 14.18 -5.84
C ASN A 318 -5.03 13.20 -6.31
N PHE A 319 -4.61 12.25 -5.47
CA PHE A 319 -3.48 11.38 -5.80
C PHE A 319 -3.87 10.22 -6.72
N ILE A 320 -5.03 9.60 -6.49
CA ILE A 320 -5.50 8.44 -7.28
C ILE A 320 -6.84 8.69 -7.99
N GLN A 321 -7.38 9.91 -7.96
CA GLN A 321 -8.67 10.24 -8.58
C GLN A 321 -9.80 9.35 -8.02
N GLY A 322 -9.71 9.03 -6.73
CA GLY A 322 -10.55 8.00 -6.10
C GLY A 322 -12.05 8.30 -6.17
N ASP A 323 -12.43 9.57 -6.17
CA ASP A 323 -13.79 10.05 -6.37
C ASP A 323 -14.40 9.63 -7.73
N GLU A 324 -13.58 9.42 -8.76
CA GLU A 324 -14.05 9.02 -10.09
C GLU A 324 -14.42 7.52 -10.20
N TRP A 325 -13.90 6.66 -9.32
CA TRP A 325 -13.99 5.20 -9.48
C TRP A 325 -14.23 4.39 -8.22
N ILE A 326 -13.95 4.94 -7.04
CA ILE A 326 -14.33 4.36 -5.76
C ILE A 326 -15.77 4.80 -5.49
N SER A 327 -16.72 3.93 -5.83
CA SER A 327 -18.15 4.15 -5.61
C SER A 327 -18.40 4.57 -4.15
N SER A 328 -18.91 5.78 -3.94
CA SER A 328 -19.47 6.24 -2.67
C SER A 328 -20.76 5.45 -2.38
N SER A 329 -20.62 4.22 -1.90
CA SER A 329 -21.76 3.46 -1.37
C SER A 329 -22.28 4.25 -0.15
N SER A 330 -23.35 5.01 -0.37
CA SER A 330 -24.13 5.69 0.67
C SER A 330 -25.12 4.72 1.28
#